data_AF-A0A834RS21-F1
#
_entry.id   AF-A0A834RS21-F1
#
_cell.length_a   1.000
_cell.length_b   1.000
_cell.length_c   1.000
_cell.angle_alpha   90.00
_cell.angle_beta   90.00
_cell.angle_gamma   90.00
#
_symmetry.space_group_name_H-M   'P 1'
#
loop_
_entity.id
_entity.type
_entity.pdbx_description
1 polymer ?
#
loop_
_entity_poly.entity_id
_entity_poly.type
_entity_poly.pdbx_seq_one_letter_code
_entity_poly.pdbx_strand_id
1 'polypeptide(L)'
;MTSYEPDHFSMNAQLTYDKAVAKGKRLRAAMLNGDSPGSHFLDHQQLAQHNYSRSTISHLVSFPLVHNIIAELGQGSHNLPVQVTYNQESVVGDKEYTKLYATFRNVVDRPNGFLVATENTKYDRPTQPEVLNYWSDIAFLAWTEPVADEEKRGGDLNYVLRWTITNRDTVVVTSKLLTDYRAEEEEDEEWVPVWPGISFDADSEQAHALLGTPNGSGVAWLL
;
A
#
# COMPACT_ATOMS: atom_id res chain seq x y z
N MET A 1 12.38 0.22 18.35
CA MET A 1 11.23 -0.33 17.60
C MET A 1 10.39 0.84 17.11
N THR A 2 10.44 1.14 15.82
CA THR A 2 9.51 2.10 15.19
C THR A 2 8.44 1.27 14.49
N SER A 3 7.29 1.11 15.13
CA SER A 3 6.12 0.46 14.53
C SER A 3 5.59 1.27 13.36
N TYR A 4 5.06 0.59 12.34
CA TYR A 4 4.21 1.21 11.34
C TYR A 4 2.93 1.71 12.05
N GLU A 5 2.51 2.94 11.78
CA GLU A 5 1.21 3.46 12.22
C GLU A 5 0.25 3.41 11.03
N PRO A 6 -0.99 2.94 11.20
CA PRO A 6 -1.97 2.90 10.12
C PRO A 6 -2.26 4.32 9.57
N ASP A 7 -2.77 4.39 8.34
CA ASP A 7 -3.27 5.64 7.76
C ASP A 7 -4.44 6.18 8.62
N HIS A 8 -4.16 7.14 9.51
CA HIS A 8 -5.19 7.90 10.21
C HIS A 8 -5.64 9.08 9.35
N PHE A 9 -6.95 9.28 9.24
CA PHE A 9 -7.50 10.47 8.60
C PHE A 9 -7.30 11.68 9.53
N SER A 10 -6.13 12.32 9.43
CA SER A 10 -5.82 13.57 10.13
C SER A 10 -5.95 14.75 9.17
N MET A 11 -6.58 15.84 9.62
CA MET A 11 -6.60 17.11 8.87
C MET A 11 -5.23 17.80 8.85
N ASN A 12 -4.31 17.45 9.76
CA ASN A 12 -2.97 18.04 9.85
C ASN A 12 -1.89 16.99 9.59
N ALA A 13 -0.92 17.31 8.74
CA ALA A 13 0.31 16.52 8.64
C ALA A 13 1.12 16.63 9.93
N GLN A 14 1.64 15.51 10.40
CA GLN A 14 2.57 15.43 11.52
C GLN A 14 3.99 15.11 11.06
N LEU A 15 4.13 14.56 9.85
CA LEU A 15 5.40 14.17 9.26
C LEU A 15 6.05 15.34 8.50
N THR A 16 7.29 15.67 8.88
CA THR A 16 8.15 16.56 8.09
C THR A 16 9.01 15.73 7.14
N TYR A 17 9.52 16.37 6.09
CA TYR A 17 10.41 15.72 5.12
C TYR A 17 11.64 15.08 5.78
N ASP A 18 12.38 15.82 6.61
CA ASP A 18 13.55 15.28 7.31
C ASP A 18 13.23 14.09 8.22
N LYS A 19 12.06 14.12 8.88
CA LYS A 19 11.58 12.99 9.67
C LYS A 19 11.26 11.79 8.79
N ALA A 20 10.68 12.01 7.60
CA ALA A 20 10.43 10.97 6.62
C ALA A 20 11.76 10.37 6.13
N VAL A 21 12.73 11.19 5.72
CA VAL A 21 14.08 10.74 5.33
C VAL A 21 14.72 9.90 6.42
N ALA A 22 14.75 10.39 7.66
CA ALA A 22 15.36 9.68 8.78
C ALA A 22 14.68 8.33 9.05
N LYS A 23 13.34 8.25 8.91
CA LYS A 23 12.59 7.01 9.04
C LYS A 23 12.86 6.05 7.87
N GLY A 24 12.87 6.55 6.63
CA GLY A 24 13.17 5.75 5.45
C GLY A 24 14.56 5.15 5.45
N LYS A 25 15.59 5.91 5.87
CA LYS A 25 16.95 5.38 6.06
C LYS A 25 16.98 4.18 7.01
N ARG A 26 16.25 4.26 8.13
CA ARG A 26 16.13 3.13 9.09
C ARG A 26 15.40 1.94 8.49
N LEU A 27 14.31 2.17 7.76
CA LEU A 27 13.54 1.10 7.11
C LEU A 27 14.36 0.42 6.02
N ARG A 28 15.05 1.18 5.17
CA ARG A 28 15.92 0.64 4.12
C ARG A 28 17.03 -0.23 4.71
N ALA A 29 17.70 0.23 5.78
CA ALA A 29 18.70 -0.57 6.47
C ALA A 29 18.11 -1.87 7.02
N ALA A 30 16.92 -1.81 7.63
CA ALA A 30 16.23 -3.00 8.14
C ALA A 30 15.87 -4.01 7.04
N MET A 31 15.40 -3.52 5.88
CA MET A 31 15.12 -4.36 4.71
C MET A 31 16.38 -5.08 4.19
N LEU A 32 17.50 -4.35 4.04
CA LEU A 32 18.74 -4.92 3.52
C LEU A 32 19.40 -5.91 4.49
N ASN A 33 19.29 -5.68 5.79
CA ASN A 33 19.89 -6.54 6.81
C ASN A 33 19.01 -7.73 7.19
N GLY A 34 17.72 -7.71 6.85
CA GLY A 34 16.74 -8.68 7.36
C GLY A 34 16.44 -8.50 8.85
N ASP A 35 16.66 -7.29 9.40
CA ASP A 35 16.47 -6.97 10.82
C ASP A 35 15.00 -6.67 11.19
N SER A 36 14.10 -6.77 10.21
CA SER A 36 12.67 -6.54 10.40
C SER A 36 12.01 -7.76 11.04
N PRO A 37 11.32 -7.63 12.19
CA PRO A 37 10.52 -8.75 12.71
C PRO A 37 9.44 -9.08 11.68
N GLY A 38 9.51 -10.28 11.12
CA GLY A 38 8.51 -10.77 10.19
C GLY A 38 7.11 -10.78 10.82
N SER A 39 6.08 -10.67 9.98
CA SER A 39 4.70 -10.77 10.43
C SER A 39 4.43 -12.13 11.08
N HIS A 40 3.62 -12.13 12.14
CA HIS A 40 3.06 -13.37 12.70
C HIS A 40 1.86 -13.88 11.88
N PHE A 41 1.40 -13.10 10.89
CA PHE A 41 0.34 -13.50 9.98
C PHE A 41 0.94 -14.12 8.72
N LEU A 42 0.87 -15.44 8.63
CA LEU A 42 1.46 -16.23 7.55
C LEU A 42 0.44 -17.06 6.78
N ASP A 43 -0.81 -17.12 7.27
CA ASP A 43 -1.89 -17.89 6.66
C ASP A 43 -3.06 -16.97 6.32
N HIS A 44 -3.43 -16.93 5.04
CA HIS A 44 -4.59 -16.18 4.54
C HIS A 44 -5.89 -16.46 5.31
N GLN A 45 -6.05 -17.64 5.94
CA GLN A 45 -7.21 -17.94 6.78
C GLN A 45 -7.35 -17.01 7.98
N GLN A 46 -6.24 -16.38 8.43
CA GLN A 46 -6.22 -15.43 9.53
C GLN A 46 -7.06 -14.18 9.22
N LEU A 47 -7.28 -13.81 7.96
CA LEU A 47 -8.20 -12.74 7.59
C LEU A 47 -9.61 -13.03 8.12
N ALA A 48 -10.16 -14.20 7.82
CA ALA A 48 -11.49 -14.60 8.28
C ALA A 48 -11.55 -14.74 9.81
N GLN A 49 -10.49 -15.25 10.44
CA GLN A 49 -10.38 -15.37 11.90
C GLN A 49 -10.40 -14.00 12.61
N HIS A 50 -10.00 -12.94 11.91
CA HIS A 50 -9.98 -11.55 12.40
C HIS A 50 -11.11 -10.69 11.83
N ASN A 51 -12.24 -11.31 11.46
CA ASN A 51 -13.46 -10.65 10.96
C ASN A 51 -13.30 -9.88 9.65
N TYR A 52 -12.28 -10.20 8.84
CA TYR A 52 -12.23 -9.72 7.47
C TYR A 52 -13.07 -10.62 6.58
N SER A 53 -14.09 -10.02 5.97
CA SER A 53 -14.85 -10.64 4.90
C SER A 53 -14.20 -10.28 3.56
N ARG A 54 -14.06 -11.28 2.70
CA ARG A 54 -13.47 -11.15 1.38
C ARG A 54 -14.56 -11.06 0.32
N SER A 55 -14.37 -10.19 -0.65
CA SER A 55 -15.10 -10.25 -1.92
C SER A 55 -14.14 -10.10 -3.10
N THR A 56 -14.48 -10.78 -4.19
CA THR A 56 -13.81 -10.62 -5.48
C THR A 56 -14.71 -9.83 -6.40
N ILE A 57 -14.12 -8.82 -7.04
CA ILE A 57 -14.78 -8.07 -8.09
C ILE A 57 -13.99 -8.34 -9.38
N SER A 58 -14.67 -8.90 -10.37
CA SER A 58 -14.11 -9.28 -11.68
C SER A 58 -14.03 -8.12 -12.69
N HIS A 59 -14.46 -6.93 -12.28
CA HIS A 59 -14.37 -5.72 -13.08
C HIS A 59 -13.41 -4.76 -12.37
N LEU A 60 -12.24 -4.53 -12.97
CA LEU A 60 -11.44 -3.37 -12.63
C LEU A 60 -12.34 -2.14 -12.80
N VAL A 61 -12.68 -1.48 -11.69
CA VAL A 61 -13.26 -0.15 -11.75
C VAL A 61 -12.24 0.72 -12.50
N SER A 62 -12.65 1.33 -13.60
CA SER A 62 -11.89 2.16 -14.54
C SER A 62 -10.59 2.81 -14.00
N PHE A 63 -9.46 2.09 -14.04
CA PHE A 63 -8.10 2.64 -13.81
C PHE A 63 -7.22 2.49 -15.07
N PRO A 64 -7.45 3.27 -16.14
CA PRO A 64 -6.73 3.12 -17.40
C PRO A 64 -5.20 3.19 -17.23
N LEU A 65 -4.71 4.06 -16.37
CA LEU A 65 -3.27 4.18 -16.11
C LEU A 65 -2.70 2.92 -15.43
N VAL A 66 -3.40 2.34 -14.45
CA VAL A 66 -2.94 1.09 -13.80
C VAL A 66 -2.86 -0.05 -14.81
N HIS A 67 -3.84 -0.13 -15.72
CA HIS A 67 -3.80 -1.12 -16.81
C HIS A 67 -2.59 -0.90 -17.73
N ASN A 68 -2.31 0.34 -18.11
CA ASN A 68 -1.15 0.67 -18.93
C ASN A 68 0.16 0.33 -18.22
N ILE A 69 0.29 0.65 -16.92
CA ILE A 69 1.48 0.32 -16.14
C ILE A 69 1.72 -1.19 -16.11
N ILE A 70 0.68 -2.00 -15.83
CA ILE A 70 0.79 -3.46 -15.82
C ILE A 70 1.13 -3.98 -17.22
N ALA A 71 0.54 -3.41 -18.28
CA ALA A 71 0.80 -3.84 -19.65
C ALA A 71 2.23 -3.51 -20.12
N GLU A 72 2.77 -2.36 -19.71
CA GLU A 72 4.12 -1.91 -20.09
C GLU A 72 5.22 -2.59 -19.28
N LEU A 73 5.00 -2.82 -17.98
CA LEU A 73 6.00 -3.41 -17.08
C LEU A 73 5.85 -4.93 -16.93
N GLY A 74 4.68 -5.49 -17.19
CA GLY A 74 4.42 -6.94 -17.21
C GLY A 74 4.86 -7.60 -18.52
N GLN A 75 4.83 -8.94 -18.56
CA GLN A 75 5.21 -9.71 -19.75
C GLN A 75 4.02 -9.94 -20.72
N GLY A 76 3.10 -8.96 -20.80
CA GLY A 76 1.89 -9.03 -21.61
C GLY A 76 0.61 -9.22 -20.78
N SER A 77 -0.49 -8.65 -21.30
CA SER A 77 -1.81 -8.64 -20.66
C SER A 77 -2.39 -10.05 -20.56
N HIS A 78 -2.39 -10.61 -19.35
CA HIS A 78 -3.23 -11.76 -19.00
C HIS A 78 -4.63 -11.28 -18.62
N ASN A 79 -5.59 -12.21 -18.55
CA ASN A 79 -6.97 -11.94 -18.11
C ASN A 79 -7.01 -11.04 -16.88
N LEU A 80 -7.93 -10.05 -16.91
CA LEU A 80 -8.01 -8.92 -15.98
C LEU A 80 -7.66 -9.31 -14.53
N PRO A 81 -6.77 -8.55 -13.88
CA PRO A 81 -6.31 -8.87 -12.55
C PRO A 81 -7.46 -8.89 -11.56
N VAL A 82 -7.31 -9.70 -10.51
CA VAL A 82 -8.38 -9.91 -9.53
C VAL A 82 -8.34 -8.77 -8.53
N GLN A 83 -9.41 -7.98 -8.46
CA GLN A 83 -9.59 -7.07 -7.35
C GLN A 83 -10.14 -7.84 -6.15
N VAL A 84 -9.39 -7.81 -5.06
CA VAL A 84 -9.75 -8.41 -3.77
C VAL A 84 -10.06 -7.27 -2.79
N THR A 85 -11.26 -7.32 -2.22
CA THR A 85 -11.69 -6.38 -1.18
C THR A 85 -11.79 -7.13 0.14
N TYR A 86 -11.16 -6.59 1.18
CA TYR A 86 -11.34 -7.03 2.55
C TYR A 86 -12.04 -5.95 3.35
N ASN A 87 -13.16 -6.34 3.96
CA ASN A 87 -13.95 -5.51 4.83
C ASN A 87 -13.87 -6.07 6.25
N GLN A 88 -13.41 -5.25 7.19
CA GLN A 88 -13.49 -5.61 8.61
C GLN A 88 -14.72 -4.97 9.23
N GLU A 89 -15.53 -5.76 9.91
CA GLU A 89 -16.70 -5.28 10.63
C GLU A 89 -16.41 -5.20 12.14
N SER A 90 -16.90 -4.14 12.79
CA SER A 90 -16.84 -3.97 14.25
C SER A 90 -18.24 -3.96 14.85
N VAL A 91 -18.44 -4.69 15.96
CA VAL A 91 -19.63 -4.59 16.81
C VAL A 91 -19.46 -3.40 17.75
N VAL A 92 -20.51 -2.58 17.91
CA VAL A 92 -20.48 -1.39 18.77
C VAL A 92 -21.32 -1.63 20.03
N GLY A 93 -20.65 -1.87 21.18
CA GLY A 93 -21.29 -2.01 22.49
C GLY A 93 -22.08 -3.31 22.69
N ASP A 94 -22.99 -3.32 23.67
CA ASP A 94 -23.85 -4.49 24.03
C ASP A 94 -25.05 -4.72 23.09
N LYS A 95 -25.04 -4.20 21.86
CA LYS A 95 -26.17 -4.32 20.92
C LYS A 95 -25.74 -4.62 19.48
N GLU A 96 -26.61 -5.38 18.81
CA GLU A 96 -26.57 -6.06 17.49
C GLU A 96 -26.18 -5.23 16.24
N TYR A 97 -25.56 -4.07 16.38
CA TYR A 97 -25.23 -3.21 15.24
C TYR A 97 -23.80 -3.41 14.78
N THR A 98 -23.67 -4.05 13.62
CA THR A 98 -22.43 -4.22 12.88
C THR A 98 -22.16 -2.99 12.01
N LYS A 99 -20.96 -2.41 12.10
CA LYS A 99 -20.52 -1.32 11.22
C LYS A 99 -19.15 -1.63 10.61
N LEU A 100 -18.93 -1.23 9.37
CA LEU A 100 -17.63 -1.32 8.70
C LEU A 100 -16.54 -0.50 9.44
N TYR A 101 -15.43 -1.14 9.78
CA TYR A 101 -14.27 -0.57 10.49
C TYR A 101 -13.11 -0.26 9.54
N ALA A 102 -12.84 -1.14 8.58
CA ALA A 102 -11.79 -0.95 7.61
C ALA A 102 -12.15 -1.56 6.25
N THR A 103 -11.64 -0.93 5.19
CA THR A 103 -11.75 -1.37 3.80
C THR A 103 -10.36 -1.36 3.19
N PHE A 104 -9.91 -2.54 2.73
CA PHE A 104 -8.68 -2.69 1.98
C PHE A 104 -9.00 -3.27 0.61
N ARG A 105 -8.62 -2.56 -0.45
CA ARG A 105 -8.79 -3.02 -1.82
C ARG A 105 -7.44 -3.14 -2.50
N ASN A 106 -7.16 -4.34 -2.98
CA ASN A 106 -5.94 -4.65 -3.70
C ASN A 106 -6.29 -5.26 -5.05
N VAL A 107 -5.62 -4.82 -6.11
CA VAL A 107 -5.55 -5.56 -7.38
C VAL A 107 -4.30 -6.43 -7.32
N VAL A 108 -4.48 -7.74 -7.53
CA VAL A 108 -3.40 -8.71 -7.47
C VAL A 108 -3.24 -9.38 -8.83
N ASP A 109 -2.07 -9.19 -9.44
CA ASP A 109 -1.64 -9.84 -10.68
C ASP A 109 -0.35 -10.61 -10.40
N ARG A 110 -0.50 -11.85 -9.93
CA ARG A 110 0.65 -12.68 -9.53
C ARG A 110 1.56 -13.03 -10.71
N PRO A 111 1.05 -13.47 -11.89
CA PRO A 111 1.89 -13.78 -13.04
C PRO A 111 2.83 -12.64 -13.43
N ASN A 112 2.36 -11.40 -13.37
CA ASN A 112 3.17 -10.22 -13.67
C ASN A 112 3.89 -9.61 -12.45
N GLY A 113 3.67 -10.13 -11.25
CA GLY A 113 4.33 -9.64 -10.04
C GLY A 113 3.75 -8.35 -9.46
N PHE A 114 2.49 -7.99 -9.75
CA PHE A 114 1.89 -6.72 -9.28
C PHE A 114 0.96 -6.88 -8.08
N LEU A 115 1.14 -5.97 -7.13
CA LEU A 115 0.15 -5.67 -6.10
C LEU A 115 -0.16 -4.17 -6.13
N VAL A 116 -1.41 -3.80 -6.43
CA VAL A 116 -1.86 -2.40 -6.47
C VAL A 116 -2.84 -2.17 -5.33
N ALA A 117 -2.47 -1.35 -4.35
CA ALA A 117 -3.39 -0.89 -3.32
C ALA A 117 -4.24 0.25 -3.87
N THR A 118 -5.53 0.00 -4.09
CA THR A 118 -6.49 0.99 -4.61
C THR A 118 -7.31 1.66 -3.51
N GLU A 119 -7.43 1.02 -2.35
CA GLU A 119 -8.07 1.60 -1.17
C GLU A 119 -7.43 1.07 0.11
N ASN A 120 -7.19 1.97 1.06
CA ASN A 120 -6.60 1.69 2.36
C ASN A 120 -7.25 2.57 3.42
N THR A 121 -8.52 2.29 3.74
CA THR A 121 -9.32 3.15 4.60
C THR A 121 -9.59 2.46 5.93
N LYS A 122 -9.35 3.19 7.02
CA LYS A 122 -9.78 2.83 8.37
C LYS A 122 -10.63 3.93 8.97
N TYR A 123 -11.62 3.54 9.77
CA TYR A 123 -12.49 4.48 10.49
C TYR A 123 -12.10 4.51 11.97
N ASP A 124 -11.81 5.69 12.51
CA ASP A 124 -11.52 5.86 13.93
C ASP A 124 -12.71 5.41 14.78
N ARG A 125 -12.50 4.38 15.60
CA ARG A 125 -13.50 3.85 16.53
C ARG A 125 -12.88 3.45 17.86
N PRO A 126 -13.61 3.66 18.97
CA PRO A 126 -13.11 3.41 20.32
C PRO A 126 -12.88 1.92 20.63
N THR A 127 -13.45 1.00 19.86
CA THR A 127 -13.25 -0.46 19.99
C THR A 127 -12.48 -0.98 18.77
N GLN A 128 -11.21 -0.62 18.70
CA GLN A 128 -10.29 -1.13 17.68
C GLN A 128 -9.92 -2.58 18.02
N PRO A 129 -10.13 -3.56 17.11
CA PRO A 129 -9.46 -4.84 17.25
C PRO A 129 -7.95 -4.60 17.09
N GLU A 130 -7.13 -5.01 18.05
CA GLU A 130 -5.67 -4.74 18.06
C GLU A 130 -4.89 -5.55 17.00
N VAL A 131 -5.52 -6.57 16.42
CA VAL A 131 -4.85 -7.63 15.64
C VAL A 131 -5.20 -7.52 14.14
N LEU A 132 -4.22 -7.78 13.26
CA LEU A 132 -4.30 -7.68 11.80
C LEU A 132 -4.75 -6.29 11.31
N ASN A 133 -3.92 -5.29 11.63
CA ASN A 133 -4.21 -3.88 11.40
C ASN A 133 -3.36 -3.24 10.31
N TYR A 134 -2.32 -3.90 9.84
CA TYR A 134 -1.40 -3.27 8.90
C TYR A 134 -1.78 -3.63 7.48
N TRP A 135 -1.76 -2.64 6.59
CA TRP A 135 -1.99 -2.89 5.18
C TRP A 135 -0.99 -3.92 4.63
N SER A 136 0.27 -3.89 5.08
CA SER A 136 1.30 -4.85 4.67
C SER A 136 0.90 -6.29 4.97
N ASP A 137 0.38 -6.56 6.18
CA ASP A 137 -0.10 -7.90 6.54
C ASP A 137 -1.28 -8.32 5.65
N ILE A 138 -2.26 -7.44 5.47
CA ILE A 138 -3.46 -7.76 4.69
C ILE A 138 -3.12 -7.95 3.21
N ALA A 139 -2.22 -7.14 2.67
CA ALA A 139 -1.70 -7.24 1.31
C ALA A 139 -0.88 -8.53 1.12
N PHE A 140 -0.02 -8.88 2.08
CA PHE A 140 0.72 -10.14 2.09
C PHE A 140 -0.23 -11.34 2.11
N LEU A 141 -1.20 -11.35 3.02
CA LEU A 141 -2.19 -12.42 3.09
C LEU A 141 -2.99 -12.52 1.78
N ALA A 142 -3.38 -11.39 1.18
CA ALA A 142 -4.01 -11.34 -0.13
C ALA A 142 -3.14 -11.93 -1.24
N TRP A 143 -1.82 -11.69 -1.20
CA TRP A 143 -0.82 -12.25 -2.12
C TRP A 143 -0.64 -13.76 -1.94
N THR A 144 -0.68 -14.27 -0.71
CA THR A 144 -0.53 -15.71 -0.41
C THR A 144 -1.79 -16.54 -0.69
N GLU A 145 -2.94 -15.92 -0.95
CA GLU A 145 -4.18 -16.67 -1.17
C GLU A 145 -4.06 -17.71 -2.30
N PRO A 146 -4.60 -18.92 -2.09
CA PRO A 146 -4.60 -19.95 -3.12
C PRO A 146 -5.48 -19.53 -4.29
N VAL A 147 -4.94 -19.66 -5.50
CA VAL A 147 -5.68 -19.42 -6.74
C VAL A 147 -6.11 -20.76 -7.32
N ALA A 148 -7.37 -20.93 -7.70
CA ALA A 148 -7.84 -22.20 -8.27
C ALA A 148 -7.23 -22.47 -9.67
N ASP A 149 -7.03 -21.39 -10.43
CA ASP A 149 -6.48 -21.37 -11.77
C ASP A 149 -4.94 -21.42 -11.73
N GLU A 150 -4.34 -22.47 -12.29
CA GLU A 150 -2.90 -22.69 -12.28
C GLU A 150 -2.11 -21.66 -13.08
N GLU A 151 -2.69 -21.12 -14.16
CA GLU A 151 -2.05 -20.05 -14.95
C GLU A 151 -1.96 -18.73 -14.17
N LYS A 152 -2.76 -18.60 -13.11
CA LYS A 152 -2.76 -17.47 -12.18
C LYS A 152 -2.03 -17.77 -10.87
N ARG A 153 -1.46 -18.98 -10.72
CA ARG A 153 -0.60 -19.35 -9.59
C ARG A 153 0.83 -18.93 -9.88
N GLY A 154 1.50 -18.38 -8.87
CA GLY A 154 2.94 -18.13 -8.90
C GLY A 154 3.35 -16.74 -9.37
N GLY A 155 4.66 -16.48 -9.27
CA GLY A 155 5.30 -15.19 -9.52
C GLY A 155 5.89 -14.59 -8.25
N ASP A 156 7.07 -13.99 -8.38
CA ASP A 156 7.63 -13.15 -7.33
C ASP A 156 6.93 -11.79 -7.33
N LEU A 157 6.77 -11.19 -6.16
CA LEU A 157 6.26 -9.83 -6.05
C LEU A 157 7.34 -8.87 -6.55
N ASN A 158 7.13 -8.28 -7.74
CA ASN A 158 8.10 -7.39 -8.39
C ASN A 158 7.71 -5.91 -8.26
N TYR A 159 6.40 -5.62 -8.23
CA TYR A 159 5.89 -4.25 -8.30
C TYR A 159 4.77 -4.03 -7.28
N VAL A 160 4.93 -2.98 -6.46
CA VAL A 160 3.91 -2.54 -5.52
C VAL A 160 3.51 -1.11 -5.86
N LEU A 161 2.23 -0.91 -6.20
CA LEU A 161 1.68 0.39 -6.55
C LEU A 161 0.73 0.88 -5.45
N ARG A 162 0.91 2.13 -5.04
CA ARG A 162 0.01 2.82 -4.11
C ARG A 162 -0.82 3.81 -4.91
N TRP A 163 -2.09 3.48 -5.14
CA TRP A 163 -3.00 4.29 -5.96
C TRP A 163 -3.87 5.22 -5.10
N THR A 164 -4.23 6.39 -5.65
CA THR A 164 -5.09 7.40 -4.98
C THR A 164 -4.65 7.69 -3.54
N ILE A 165 -3.38 8.05 -3.36
CA ILE A 165 -2.83 8.41 -2.05
C ILE A 165 -3.49 9.69 -1.55
N THR A 166 -4.17 9.59 -0.40
CA THR A 166 -4.88 10.73 0.21
C THR A 166 -4.43 11.05 1.64
N ASN A 167 -3.63 10.21 2.30
CA ASN A 167 -3.15 10.55 3.64
C ASN A 167 -2.23 11.79 3.59
N ARG A 168 -2.39 12.66 4.59
CA ARG A 168 -1.82 14.01 4.54
C ARG A 168 -0.30 13.99 4.65
N ASP A 169 0.26 13.08 5.43
CA ASP A 169 1.70 12.96 5.63
C ASP A 169 2.44 12.56 4.35
N THR A 170 1.92 11.58 3.62
CA THR A 170 2.50 11.18 2.33
C THR A 170 2.35 12.30 1.32
N VAL A 171 1.16 12.92 1.23
CA VAL A 171 0.91 14.03 0.32
C VAL A 171 1.90 15.18 0.56
N VAL A 172 2.11 15.60 1.81
CA VAL A 172 3.06 16.69 2.14
C VAL A 172 4.49 16.35 1.71
N VAL A 173 4.96 15.12 1.97
CA VAL A 173 6.29 14.69 1.56
C VAL A 173 6.41 14.65 0.03
N THR A 174 5.43 14.07 -0.67
CA THR A 174 5.44 14.01 -2.15
C THR A 174 5.31 15.38 -2.80
N SER A 175 4.54 16.30 -2.21
CA SER A 175 4.42 17.67 -2.70
C SER A 175 5.74 18.41 -2.58
N LYS A 176 6.45 18.27 -1.45
CA LYS A 176 7.80 18.85 -1.31
C LYS A 176 8.76 18.27 -2.35
N LEU A 177 8.77 16.95 -2.54
CA LEU A 177 9.60 16.32 -3.56
C LEU A 177 9.34 16.87 -4.96
N LEU A 178 8.07 17.03 -5.34
CA LEU A 178 7.70 17.59 -6.64
C LEU A 178 8.12 19.07 -6.77
N THR A 179 7.96 19.86 -5.70
CA THR A 179 8.42 21.26 -5.68
C THR A 179 9.94 21.36 -5.83
N ASP A 180 10.70 20.57 -5.09
CA ASP A 180 12.16 20.57 -5.16
C ASP A 180 12.62 20.11 -6.56
N TYR A 181 12.02 19.05 -7.10
CA TYR A 181 12.32 18.54 -8.45
C TYR A 181 12.07 19.60 -9.54
N ARG A 182 10.94 20.33 -9.48
CA ARG A 182 10.67 21.42 -10.44
C ARG A 182 11.72 22.52 -10.37
N ALA A 183 12.18 22.85 -9.16
CA ALA A 183 13.21 23.85 -8.99
C ALA A 183 14.56 23.40 -9.55
N GLU A 184 14.88 22.11 -9.44
CA GLU A 184 16.10 21.50 -9.98
C GLU A 184 16.08 21.41 -11.51
N GLU A 185 14.94 21.05 -12.10
CA GLU A 185 14.77 20.88 -13.54
C GLU A 185 14.30 22.16 -14.27
N GLU A 186 14.22 23.30 -13.56
CA GLU A 186 13.75 24.59 -14.09
C GLU A 186 12.33 24.52 -14.70
N GLU A 187 11.46 23.67 -14.15
CA GLU A 187 10.08 23.46 -14.60
C GLU A 187 9.10 24.45 -13.93
N ASP A 188 8.01 24.77 -14.63
CA ASP A 188 6.98 25.69 -14.12
C ASP A 188 6.17 25.07 -12.95
N GLU A 189 5.57 25.92 -12.11
CA GLU A 189 4.76 25.50 -10.95
C GLU A 189 3.55 24.62 -11.33
N GLU A 190 3.08 24.72 -12.56
CA GLU A 190 1.94 23.95 -13.09
C GLU A 190 2.37 22.60 -13.69
N TRP A 191 3.66 22.39 -13.96
CA TRP A 191 4.16 21.17 -14.59
C TRP A 191 3.90 19.95 -13.70
N VAL A 192 3.31 18.90 -14.26
CA VAL A 192 3.07 17.64 -13.53
C VAL A 192 3.70 16.47 -14.29
N PRO A 193 4.37 15.54 -13.59
CA PRO A 193 4.97 14.40 -14.25
C PRO A 193 3.91 13.49 -14.84
N VAL A 194 4.11 13.08 -16.09
CA VAL A 194 3.35 12.02 -16.75
C VAL A 194 4.09 10.69 -16.58
N TRP A 195 3.36 9.57 -16.55
CA TRP A 195 3.95 8.23 -16.51
C TRP A 195 5.07 8.08 -17.57
N PRO A 196 6.26 7.55 -17.24
CA PRO A 196 6.66 6.81 -16.03
C PRO A 196 6.90 7.66 -14.77
N GLY A 197 6.73 8.96 -14.86
CA GLY A 197 6.88 9.89 -13.75
C GLY A 197 8.34 10.13 -13.39
N ILE A 198 8.59 10.39 -12.11
CA ILE A 198 9.93 10.65 -11.57
C ILE A 198 10.42 9.39 -10.86
N SER A 199 11.63 8.96 -11.18
CA SER A 199 12.30 7.84 -10.53
C SER A 199 13.47 8.35 -9.71
N PHE A 200 13.62 7.82 -8.50
CA PHE A 200 14.74 8.13 -7.62
C PHE A 200 15.60 6.88 -7.41
N ASP A 201 16.91 7.08 -7.34
CA ASP A 201 17.82 6.01 -6.92
C ASP A 201 17.44 5.55 -5.51
N ALA A 202 17.48 4.24 -5.30
CA ALA A 202 16.94 3.63 -4.12
C ALA A 202 17.69 4.02 -2.83
N ASP A 203 18.93 4.52 -2.93
CA ASP A 203 19.75 5.03 -1.82
C ASP A 203 19.71 6.58 -1.72
N SER A 204 18.96 7.25 -2.59
CA SER A 204 18.83 8.71 -2.56
C SER A 204 18.05 9.22 -1.35
N GLU A 205 18.23 10.50 -1.03
CA GLU A 205 17.44 11.14 0.03
C GLU A 205 15.93 11.11 -0.28
N GLN A 206 15.57 11.34 -1.54
CA GLN A 206 14.18 11.35 -2.02
C GLN A 206 13.52 9.98 -1.89
N ALA A 207 14.22 8.90 -2.26
CA ALA A 207 13.72 7.54 -2.07
C ALA A 207 13.51 7.22 -0.58
N HIS A 208 14.44 7.64 0.28
CA HIS A 208 14.26 7.51 1.73
C HIS A 208 13.08 8.35 2.25
N ALA A 209 12.87 9.58 1.75
CA ALA A 209 11.72 10.39 2.11
C ALA A 209 10.41 9.67 1.79
N LEU A 210 10.28 9.12 0.56
CA LEU A 210 9.13 8.33 0.12
C LEU A 210 8.93 7.09 1.00
N LEU A 211 9.99 6.32 1.25
CA LEU A 211 9.94 5.11 2.08
C LEU A 211 9.51 5.40 3.53
N GLY A 212 9.87 6.58 4.06
CA GLY A 212 9.49 7.01 5.41
C GLY A 212 8.03 7.42 5.56
N THR A 213 7.33 7.73 4.46
CA THR A 213 5.89 8.05 4.50
C THR A 213 5.06 6.85 4.96
N PRO A 214 3.82 7.04 5.47
CA PRO A 214 2.94 5.91 5.77
C PRO A 214 2.75 4.95 4.58
N ASN A 215 2.56 5.46 3.34
CA ASN A 215 2.44 4.58 2.16
C ASN A 215 3.73 3.82 1.86
N GLY A 216 4.88 4.49 1.89
CA GLY A 216 6.18 3.86 1.62
C GLY A 216 6.57 2.86 2.70
N SER A 217 6.28 3.17 3.96
CA SER A 217 6.56 2.27 5.08
C SER A 217 5.72 1.01 4.99
N GLY A 218 4.45 1.11 4.59
CA GLY A 218 3.62 -0.05 4.33
C GLY A 218 4.26 -0.99 3.31
N VAL A 219 4.86 -0.45 2.24
CA VAL A 219 5.60 -1.25 1.24
C VAL A 219 6.87 -1.85 1.85
N ALA A 220 7.63 -1.08 2.64
CA ALA A 220 8.84 -1.56 3.30
C ALA A 220 8.59 -2.73 4.26
N TRP A 221 7.41 -2.78 4.92
CA TRP A 221 7.03 -3.87 5.81
C TRP A 221 6.43 -5.09 5.09
N LEU A 222 6.13 -4.96 3.80
CA LEU A 222 5.68 -6.06 2.96
C LEU A 222 6.86 -6.88 2.40
N LEU A 223 8.04 -6.26 2.26
CA LEU A 223 9.25 -6.80 1.63
C LEU A 223 10.32 -7.17 2.67
#